data_AF-M2TEG1-F1
#
_entry.id   AF-M2TEG1-F1
#
_cell.length_a   1.000
_cell.length_b   1.000
_cell.length_c   1.000
_cell.angle_alpha   90.00
_cell.angle_beta   90.00
_cell.angle_gamma   90.00
#
_symmetry.space_group_name_H-M   'P 1'
#
loop_
_entity.id
_entity.type
_entity.pdbx_description
1 polymer ?
#
loop_
_entity_poly.entity_id
_entity_poly.type
_entity_poly.pdbx_seq_one_letter_code
_entity_poly.pdbx_strand_id
1 'polypeptide(L)'
;MSEEGAPSAATVEKAAPPSIPRYFRNDAPLARRDPHKQLLASLDRLITDYPPHHIPPGGGLYYGPISVAFLFYALHDLYPDLKLDGYPLNTWSAAYIEQAQTHIKEFPPPSPKKCGVSNDIMSLLALYAITAKDPDTVKELCDHAAVMLEDGTSNEWLYGRAGYLYLLRLVRKAFTDNKEITELIEDTADEIIENIMDSPRPWKWHGKAYVGAVHGAIGIITQIILTDPAWAPKLDAELGALLSLECIWERGLLTKEPCLCHGITGNALALDGKQFEHFMTYTTGHEIKSMAKDGMLEKSDDPSALWCGEAGRAWAWAVADKDLDKRLLGYNDI
;
A
#
# COMPACT_ATOMS: atom_id res chain seq x y z
N MET A 1 54.37 -2.91 -53.19
CA MET A 1 54.84 -3.08 -51.80
C MET A 1 53.71 -2.59 -50.93
N SER A 2 53.04 -3.54 -50.30
CA SER A 2 51.80 -3.44 -49.54
C SER A 2 51.99 -2.63 -48.25
N GLU A 3 51.09 -1.66 -48.02
CA GLU A 3 50.98 -0.92 -46.77
C GLU A 3 50.44 -1.83 -45.67
N GLU A 4 51.16 -1.89 -44.55
CA GLU A 4 50.78 -2.58 -43.32
C GLU A 4 49.64 -1.83 -42.62
N GLY A 5 48.48 -2.47 -42.49
CA GLY A 5 47.37 -1.99 -41.67
C GLY A 5 47.62 -2.23 -40.18
N ALA A 6 47.55 -1.17 -39.39
CA ALA A 6 47.60 -1.24 -37.93
C ALA A 6 46.40 -2.00 -37.35
N PRO A 7 46.56 -2.78 -36.27
CA PRO A 7 45.46 -3.56 -35.69
C PRO A 7 44.47 -2.65 -34.96
N SER A 8 43.19 -2.81 -35.32
CA SER A 8 42.03 -2.24 -34.63
C SER A 8 42.02 -2.67 -33.16
N ALA A 9 41.98 -1.69 -32.26
CA ALA A 9 41.82 -1.93 -30.83
C ALA A 9 40.43 -2.53 -30.57
N ALA A 10 40.40 -3.79 -30.14
CA ALA A 10 39.19 -4.45 -29.68
C ALA A 10 38.61 -3.66 -28.49
N THR A 11 37.45 -3.05 -28.71
CA THR A 11 36.60 -2.53 -27.63
C THR A 11 36.20 -3.70 -26.75
N VAL A 12 36.78 -3.77 -25.56
CA VAL A 12 36.33 -4.68 -24.50
C VAL A 12 34.93 -4.22 -24.10
N GLU A 13 33.90 -4.91 -24.60
CA GLU A 13 32.54 -4.78 -24.05
C GLU A 13 32.62 -5.11 -22.57
N LYS A 14 32.38 -4.11 -21.72
CA LYS A 14 32.17 -4.31 -20.29
C LYS A 14 30.95 -5.22 -20.16
N ALA A 15 31.16 -6.45 -19.69
CA ALA A 15 30.06 -7.35 -19.34
C ALA A 15 29.09 -6.60 -18.42
N ALA A 16 27.80 -6.64 -18.76
CA ALA A 16 26.76 -6.07 -17.91
C ALA A 16 26.89 -6.70 -16.51
N PRO A 17 26.77 -5.90 -15.43
CA PRO A 17 26.82 -6.46 -14.09
C PRO A 17 25.77 -7.56 -13.93
N PRO A 18 26.08 -8.63 -13.18
CA PRO A 18 25.14 -9.73 -12.98
C PRO A 18 23.83 -9.19 -12.40
N SER A 19 22.69 -9.60 -12.96
CA SER A 19 21.38 -9.18 -12.48
C SER A 19 21.15 -9.72 -11.07
N ILE A 20 20.76 -8.84 -10.13
CA ILE A 20 20.34 -9.23 -8.78
C ILE A 20 19.20 -10.26 -8.91
N PRO A 21 19.27 -11.42 -8.23
CA PRO A 21 18.17 -12.39 -8.20
C PRO A 21 16.87 -11.73 -7.73
N ARG A 22 15.70 -12.25 -8.11
CA ARG A 22 14.41 -11.66 -7.65
C ARG A 22 14.09 -11.94 -6.17
N TYR A 23 14.60 -13.04 -5.64
CA TYR A 23 14.33 -13.49 -4.28
C TYR A 23 15.51 -14.32 -3.74
N PHE A 24 15.63 -14.36 -2.42
CA PHE A 24 16.53 -15.22 -1.67
C PHE A 24 15.95 -16.61 -1.51
N ARG A 25 16.80 -17.63 -1.43
CA ARG A 25 16.35 -18.95 -1.02
C ARG A 25 15.92 -18.89 0.45
N ASN A 26 14.76 -19.47 0.74
CA ASN A 26 14.25 -19.61 2.10
C ASN A 26 14.78 -20.92 2.73
N ASP A 27 16.09 -20.97 2.99
CA ASP A 27 16.79 -22.14 3.57
C ASP A 27 17.46 -21.84 4.92
N ALA A 28 17.36 -20.60 5.41
CA ALA A 28 17.84 -20.21 6.73
C ALA A 28 16.96 -20.79 7.85
N PRO A 29 17.51 -21.05 9.05
CA PRO A 29 16.70 -21.44 10.19
C PRO A 29 15.63 -20.40 10.53
N LEU A 30 14.46 -20.87 10.97
CA LEU A 30 13.40 -19.99 11.47
C LEU A 30 13.93 -19.10 12.60
N ALA A 31 13.58 -17.83 12.53
CA ALA A 31 14.07 -16.80 13.44
C ALA A 31 12.94 -15.84 13.80
N ARG A 32 13.15 -15.05 14.85
CA ARG A 32 12.24 -13.98 15.25
C ARG A 32 13.00 -12.78 15.81
N ARG A 33 12.30 -11.65 15.92
CA ARG A 33 12.78 -10.40 16.53
C ARG A 33 11.72 -9.90 17.50
N ASP A 34 12.12 -9.01 18.41
CA ASP A 34 11.21 -8.28 19.29
C ASP A 34 10.39 -7.27 18.46
N PRO A 35 9.07 -7.47 18.28
CA PRO A 35 8.28 -6.62 17.41
C PRO A 35 8.21 -5.17 17.88
N HIS A 36 7.97 -4.94 19.17
CA HIS A 36 7.92 -3.59 19.76
C HIS A 36 9.19 -2.80 19.46
N LYS A 37 10.35 -3.43 19.69
CA LYS A 37 11.64 -2.78 19.43
C LYS A 37 11.83 -2.45 17.95
N GLN A 38 11.39 -3.32 17.03
CA GLN A 38 11.49 -3.05 15.60
C GLN A 38 10.50 -1.98 15.13
N LEU A 39 9.28 -1.94 15.70
CA LEU A 39 8.31 -0.87 15.50
C LEU A 39 8.92 0.48 15.87
N LEU A 40 9.43 0.62 17.11
CA LEU A 40 10.03 1.87 17.56
C LEU A 40 11.21 2.30 16.69
N ALA A 41 12.08 1.36 16.30
CA ALA A 41 13.19 1.66 15.41
C ALA A 41 12.73 2.09 14.00
N SER A 42 11.63 1.53 13.51
CA SER A 42 11.04 1.89 12.22
C SER A 42 10.44 3.29 12.25
N LEU A 43 9.68 3.60 13.30
CA LEU A 43 9.09 4.92 13.52
C LEU A 43 10.15 6.01 13.73
N ASP A 44 11.22 5.71 14.47
CA ASP A 44 12.36 6.63 14.68
C ASP A 44 13.05 7.00 13.37
N ARG A 45 13.30 6.02 12.49
CA ARG A 45 13.81 6.27 11.13
C ARG A 45 12.83 7.10 10.32
N LEU A 46 11.54 6.79 10.39
CA LEU A 46 10.52 7.50 9.63
C LEU A 46 10.49 9.00 9.94
N ILE A 47 10.52 9.38 11.22
CA ILE A 47 10.50 10.80 11.61
C ILE A 47 11.86 11.50 11.46
N THR A 48 12.97 10.76 11.56
CA THR A 48 14.33 11.33 11.47
C THR A 48 14.79 11.49 10.03
N ASP A 49 14.64 10.45 9.22
CA ASP A 49 15.13 10.41 7.84
C ASP A 49 14.10 11.02 6.87
N TYR A 50 12.80 10.95 7.22
CA TYR A 50 11.69 11.41 6.37
C TYR A 50 10.70 12.34 7.11
N PRO A 51 11.16 13.42 7.77
CA PRO A 51 10.25 14.38 8.38
C PRO A 51 9.31 15.00 7.33
N PRO A 52 8.15 15.56 7.73
CA PRO A 52 7.10 15.99 6.78
C PRO A 52 7.61 16.80 5.58
N HIS A 53 8.44 17.82 5.80
CA HIS A 53 8.96 18.70 4.75
C HIS A 53 9.96 18.05 3.79
N HIS A 54 10.44 16.82 4.07
CA HIS A 54 11.30 16.05 3.17
C HIS A 54 10.50 15.10 2.26
N ILE A 55 9.22 14.83 2.56
CA ILE A 55 8.42 13.92 1.76
C ILE A 55 7.79 14.66 0.57
N PRO A 56 8.04 14.20 -0.67
CA PRO A 56 7.38 14.76 -1.84
C PRO A 56 5.86 14.62 -1.76
N PRO A 57 5.09 15.66 -2.14
CA PRO A 57 3.64 15.58 -2.16
C PRO A 57 3.15 14.64 -3.28
N GLY A 58 1.95 14.07 -3.13
CA GLY A 58 1.34 13.17 -4.11
C GLY A 58 1.30 11.71 -3.66
N GLY A 59 0.39 10.92 -4.23
CA GLY A 59 0.31 9.47 -4.02
C GLY A 59 -0.80 8.95 -3.12
N GLY A 60 -1.64 9.83 -2.57
CA GLY A 60 -2.75 9.44 -1.70
C GLY A 60 -2.32 8.54 -0.55
N LEU A 61 -3.06 7.45 -0.31
CA LEU A 61 -2.72 6.46 0.72
C LEU A 61 -1.60 5.50 0.31
N TYR A 62 -1.11 5.57 -0.93
CA TYR A 62 -0.11 4.63 -1.44
C TYR A 62 1.32 5.08 -1.14
N TYR A 63 1.67 6.32 -1.52
CA TYR A 63 2.94 6.97 -1.17
C TYR A 63 2.75 8.45 -0.81
N GLY A 64 3.84 9.13 -0.45
CA GLY A 64 3.82 10.53 -0.04
C GLY A 64 3.24 10.78 1.36
N PRO A 65 3.00 12.06 1.72
CA PRO A 65 2.71 12.46 3.10
C PRO A 65 1.37 11.93 3.62
N ILE A 66 0.33 11.82 2.78
CA ILE A 66 -0.98 11.30 3.19
C ILE A 66 -0.86 9.83 3.64
N SER A 67 -0.06 9.03 2.94
CA SER A 67 0.20 7.62 3.30
C SER A 67 0.88 7.48 4.68
N VAL A 68 1.81 8.38 5.00
CA VAL A 68 2.52 8.40 6.28
C VAL A 68 1.62 8.93 7.40
N ALA A 69 0.81 9.95 7.12
CA ALA A 69 -0.20 10.43 8.05
C ALA A 69 -1.17 9.31 8.44
N PHE A 70 -1.66 8.54 7.46
CA PHE A 70 -2.60 7.46 7.71
C PHE A 70 -2.01 6.36 8.61
N LEU A 71 -0.72 6.04 8.46
CA LEU A 71 -0.02 5.18 9.43
C LEU A 71 -0.10 5.74 10.84
N PHE A 72 0.30 6.99 11.04
CA PHE A 72 0.36 7.60 12.38
C PHE A 72 -1.02 7.70 13.02
N TYR A 73 -2.06 7.99 12.23
CA TYR A 73 -3.45 7.92 12.66
C TYR A 73 -3.80 6.51 13.17
N ALA A 74 -3.58 5.47 12.36
CA ALA A 74 -3.91 4.09 12.73
C ALA A 74 -3.12 3.60 13.96
N LEU A 75 -1.84 3.99 14.07
CA LEU A 75 -1.02 3.61 15.21
C LEU A 75 -1.39 4.37 16.49
N HIS A 76 -1.92 5.58 16.40
CA HIS A 76 -2.34 6.33 17.59
C HIS A 76 -3.43 5.58 18.37
N ASP A 77 -4.39 4.96 17.66
CA ASP A 77 -5.44 4.15 18.28
C ASP A 77 -4.88 2.90 18.99
N LEU A 78 -3.83 2.30 18.44
CA LEU A 78 -3.18 1.11 19.01
C LEU A 78 -2.20 1.43 20.15
N TYR A 79 -1.63 2.64 20.14
CA TYR A 79 -0.61 3.12 21.07
C TYR A 79 -0.89 4.57 21.51
N PRO A 80 -1.95 4.83 22.27
CA PRO A 80 -2.39 6.18 22.62
C PRO A 80 -1.34 6.98 23.42
N ASP A 81 -0.52 6.28 24.21
CA ASP A 81 0.52 6.89 25.05
C ASP A 81 1.90 6.98 24.38
N LEU A 82 2.08 6.37 23.19
CA LEU A 82 3.38 6.38 22.51
C LEU A 82 3.71 7.77 21.98
N LYS A 83 4.93 8.19 22.25
CA LYS A 83 5.50 9.47 21.80
C LYS A 83 6.78 9.24 21.02
N LEU A 84 6.95 9.97 19.94
CA LEU A 84 8.17 10.03 19.14
C LEU A 84 8.69 11.45 19.19
N ASP A 85 9.96 11.62 19.56
CA ASP A 85 10.56 12.93 19.86
C ASP A 85 9.71 13.80 20.82
N GLY A 86 9.07 13.15 21.80
CA GLY A 86 8.21 13.82 22.79
C GLY A 86 6.80 14.17 22.31
N TYR A 87 6.47 13.96 21.04
CA TYR A 87 5.16 14.25 20.46
C TYR A 87 4.30 12.99 20.31
N PRO A 88 2.99 13.02 20.63
CA PRO A 88 2.07 11.92 20.37
C PRO A 88 1.93 11.61 18.86
N LEU A 89 1.56 10.38 18.52
CA LEU A 89 1.46 9.94 17.11
C LEU A 89 0.43 10.75 16.29
N ASN A 90 -0.70 11.16 16.89
CA ASN A 90 -1.66 12.01 16.19
C ASN A 90 -1.10 13.40 15.82
N THR A 91 -0.11 13.90 16.56
CA THR A 91 0.59 15.16 16.22
C THR A 91 1.45 14.98 14.98
N TRP A 92 2.14 13.83 14.87
CA TRP A 92 2.85 13.46 13.65
C TRP A 92 1.89 13.28 12.47
N SER A 93 0.76 12.59 12.66
CA SER A 93 -0.29 12.47 11.64
C SER A 93 -0.73 13.84 11.12
N ALA A 94 -1.01 14.79 12.02
CA ALA A 94 -1.42 16.15 11.66
C ALA A 94 -0.33 16.89 10.86
N ALA A 95 0.94 16.75 11.23
CA ALA A 95 2.04 17.40 10.52
C ALA A 95 2.22 16.88 9.08
N TYR A 96 2.03 15.58 8.84
CA TYR A 96 2.03 15.03 7.48
C TYR A 96 0.76 15.40 6.69
N ILE A 97 -0.39 15.52 7.34
CA ILE A 97 -1.61 16.07 6.70
C ILE A 97 -1.37 17.52 6.26
N GLU A 98 -0.78 18.35 7.13
CA GLU A 98 -0.45 19.75 6.81
C GLU A 98 0.48 19.83 5.58
N GLN A 99 1.52 19.00 5.53
CA GLN A 99 2.40 18.91 4.36
C GLN A 99 1.64 18.59 3.06
N ALA A 100 0.63 17.71 3.11
CA ALA A 100 -0.19 17.43 1.95
C ALA A 100 -1.09 18.64 1.59
N GLN A 101 -1.69 19.28 2.60
CA GLN A 101 -2.59 20.41 2.43
C GLN A 101 -1.90 21.65 1.85
N THR A 102 -0.65 21.93 2.20
CA THR A 102 0.11 23.05 1.61
C THR A 102 0.30 22.90 0.10
N HIS A 103 0.21 21.68 -0.44
CA HIS A 103 0.36 21.35 -1.85
C HIS A 103 -0.98 21.02 -2.54
N ILE A 104 -2.12 21.21 -1.87
CA ILE A 104 -3.44 20.76 -2.35
C ILE A 104 -3.80 21.31 -3.75
N LYS A 105 -3.33 22.51 -4.07
CA LYS A 105 -3.57 23.17 -5.38
C LYS A 105 -2.85 22.50 -6.54
N GLU A 106 -1.84 21.67 -6.26
CA GLU A 106 -1.06 20.94 -7.26
C GLU A 106 -1.66 19.56 -7.55
N PHE A 107 -2.59 19.09 -6.72
CA PHE A 107 -3.17 17.77 -6.87
C PHE A 107 -4.20 17.74 -8.01
N PRO A 108 -4.09 16.75 -8.92
CA PRO A 108 -5.09 16.59 -9.97
C PRO A 108 -6.43 16.15 -9.35
N PRO A 109 -7.57 16.65 -9.85
CA PRO A 109 -8.88 16.17 -9.44
C PRO A 109 -9.04 14.67 -9.72
N PRO A 110 -9.98 13.99 -9.04
CA PRO A 110 -10.40 12.65 -9.43
C PRO A 110 -10.75 12.58 -10.91
N SER A 111 -10.35 11.48 -11.56
CA SER A 111 -10.64 11.22 -12.97
C SER A 111 -10.79 9.72 -13.22
N PRO A 112 -11.38 9.29 -14.35
CA PRO A 112 -11.50 7.88 -14.73
C PRO A 112 -10.18 7.09 -14.71
N LYS A 113 -9.04 7.80 -14.82
CA LYS A 113 -7.69 7.24 -14.82
C LYS A 113 -6.96 7.33 -13.47
N LYS A 114 -7.50 8.06 -12.49
CA LYS A 114 -6.92 8.26 -11.16
C LYS A 114 -8.04 8.57 -10.15
N CYS A 115 -8.82 7.56 -9.81
CA CYS A 115 -9.90 7.60 -8.82
C CYS A 115 -9.80 6.52 -7.71
N GLY A 116 -8.65 5.87 -7.59
CA GLY A 116 -8.39 4.91 -6.50
C GLY A 116 -7.70 5.55 -5.30
N VAL A 117 -7.11 4.71 -4.44
CA VAL A 117 -6.44 5.16 -3.20
C VAL A 117 -5.20 6.04 -3.42
N SER A 118 -4.68 6.12 -4.65
CA SER A 118 -3.58 7.04 -4.98
C SER A 118 -4.05 8.46 -5.32
N ASN A 119 -5.36 8.70 -5.40
CA ASN A 119 -5.88 10.04 -5.61
C ASN A 119 -5.76 10.84 -4.31
N ASP A 120 -5.00 11.94 -4.39
CA ASP A 120 -4.64 12.77 -3.25
C ASP A 120 -5.83 13.48 -2.62
N ILE A 121 -6.72 14.05 -3.44
CA ILE A 121 -7.90 14.77 -2.95
C ILE A 121 -8.82 13.81 -2.20
N MET A 122 -9.17 12.67 -2.79
CA MET A 122 -10.07 11.71 -2.13
C MET A 122 -9.45 11.06 -0.90
N SER A 123 -8.16 10.78 -0.92
CA SER A 123 -7.45 10.23 0.25
C SER A 123 -7.42 11.25 1.39
N LEU A 124 -7.21 12.53 1.07
CA LEU A 124 -7.22 13.61 2.04
C LEU A 124 -8.62 13.87 2.60
N LEU A 125 -9.66 13.85 1.77
CA LEU A 125 -11.06 13.92 2.20
C LEU A 125 -11.39 12.77 3.15
N ALA A 126 -11.05 11.53 2.80
CA ALA A 126 -11.31 10.38 3.66
C ALA A 126 -10.57 10.49 5.01
N LEU A 127 -9.28 10.85 4.99
CA LEU A 127 -8.49 11.00 6.22
C LEU A 127 -8.96 12.19 7.07
N TYR A 128 -9.36 13.29 6.45
CA TYR A 128 -9.94 14.43 7.15
C TYR A 128 -11.30 14.09 7.77
N ALA A 129 -12.20 13.43 7.03
CA ALA A 129 -13.50 13.01 7.53
C ALA A 129 -13.40 12.15 8.80
N ILE A 130 -12.49 11.17 8.83
CA ILE A 130 -12.34 10.28 9.99
C ILE A 130 -11.66 10.95 11.18
N THR A 131 -10.74 11.90 10.94
CA THR A 131 -10.01 12.61 12.00
C THR A 131 -10.82 13.77 12.59
N ALA A 132 -11.51 14.54 11.75
CA ALA A 132 -12.37 15.64 12.15
C ALA A 132 -13.79 15.20 12.55
N LYS A 133 -14.16 13.94 12.25
CA LYS A 133 -15.53 13.40 12.42
C LYS A 133 -16.57 14.27 11.71
N ASP A 134 -16.23 14.75 10.52
CA ASP A 134 -17.05 15.67 9.73
C ASP A 134 -17.90 14.93 8.68
N PRO A 135 -19.23 14.88 8.84
CA PRO A 135 -20.13 14.23 7.89
C PRO A 135 -20.24 14.96 6.55
N ASP A 136 -19.98 16.27 6.48
CA ASP A 136 -20.08 17.00 5.22
C ASP A 136 -18.90 16.68 4.28
N THR A 137 -17.70 16.47 4.83
CA THR A 137 -16.56 15.92 4.09
C THR A 137 -16.87 14.52 3.52
N VAL A 138 -17.66 13.70 4.21
CA VAL A 138 -18.10 12.39 3.67
C VAL A 138 -19.00 12.56 2.45
N LYS A 139 -19.92 13.52 2.49
CA LYS A 139 -20.78 13.83 1.32
C LYS A 139 -19.93 14.28 0.13
N GLU A 140 -18.94 15.14 0.35
CA GLU A 140 -18.00 15.56 -0.71
C GLU A 140 -17.23 14.36 -1.31
N LEU A 141 -16.82 13.39 -0.49
CA LEU A 141 -16.22 12.16 -0.98
C LEU A 141 -17.20 11.32 -1.81
N CYS A 142 -18.47 11.21 -1.40
CA CYS A 142 -19.53 10.52 -2.14
C CYS A 142 -19.88 11.22 -3.46
N ASP A 143 -19.85 12.56 -3.50
CA ASP A 143 -20.12 13.34 -4.73
C ASP A 143 -19.14 13.01 -5.87
N HIS A 144 -17.93 12.55 -5.54
CA HIS A 144 -16.96 12.09 -6.53
C HIS A 144 -17.35 10.77 -7.23
N ALA A 145 -18.37 10.03 -6.76
CA ALA A 145 -18.85 8.82 -7.41
C ALA A 145 -19.23 9.04 -8.88
N ALA A 146 -19.67 10.25 -9.26
CA ALA A 146 -19.96 10.61 -10.64
C ALA A 146 -18.77 10.33 -11.59
N VAL A 147 -17.53 10.55 -11.15
CA VAL A 147 -16.31 10.26 -11.92
C VAL A 147 -16.15 8.75 -12.12
N MET A 148 -16.52 7.97 -11.11
CA MET A 148 -16.35 6.52 -11.11
C MET A 148 -17.38 5.86 -12.03
N LEU A 149 -18.52 6.50 -12.27
CA LEU A 149 -19.56 6.00 -13.17
C LEU A 149 -19.27 6.28 -14.66
N GLU A 150 -18.25 7.08 -14.96
CA GLU A 150 -17.87 7.36 -16.34
C GLU A 150 -17.34 6.10 -17.07
N ASP A 151 -17.65 6.02 -18.37
CA ASP A 151 -17.19 4.95 -19.25
C ASP A 151 -15.65 4.87 -19.30
N GLY A 152 -15.13 3.65 -19.24
CA GLY A 152 -13.69 3.40 -19.34
C GLY A 152 -12.90 3.71 -18.06
N THR A 153 -13.55 4.07 -16.96
CA THR A 153 -12.92 4.15 -15.65
C THR A 153 -12.32 2.80 -15.27
N SER A 154 -11.11 2.83 -14.72
CA SER A 154 -10.44 1.60 -14.29
C SER A 154 -11.10 1.00 -13.05
N ASN A 155 -11.11 -0.33 -12.94
CA ASN A 155 -11.67 -1.01 -11.77
C ASN A 155 -10.64 -1.31 -10.69
N GLU A 156 -9.35 -1.26 -11.00
CA GLU A 156 -8.33 -1.73 -10.07
C GLU A 156 -8.15 -0.83 -8.83
N TRP A 157 -7.37 -1.29 -7.86
CA TRP A 157 -7.38 -0.69 -6.53
C TRP A 157 -6.57 0.60 -6.43
N LEU A 158 -5.49 0.77 -7.20
CA LEU A 158 -4.62 1.93 -7.01
C LEU A 158 -5.19 3.20 -7.63
N TYR A 159 -5.76 3.10 -8.82
CA TYR A 159 -6.22 4.20 -9.67
C TYR A 159 -7.70 4.11 -10.04
N GLY A 160 -8.42 3.06 -9.60
CA GLY A 160 -9.77 2.75 -10.05
C GLY A 160 -10.80 2.57 -8.94
N ARG A 161 -11.97 2.09 -9.36
CA ARG A 161 -13.18 1.92 -8.53
C ARG A 161 -12.96 1.08 -7.27
N ALA A 162 -12.16 0.02 -7.33
CA ALA A 162 -11.88 -0.81 -6.15
C ALA A 162 -11.13 -0.03 -5.05
N GLY A 163 -10.30 0.96 -5.43
CA GLY A 163 -9.66 1.85 -4.47
C GLY A 163 -10.64 2.82 -3.83
N TYR A 164 -11.60 3.31 -4.61
CA TYR A 164 -12.68 4.14 -4.08
C TYR A 164 -13.55 3.39 -3.08
N LEU A 165 -13.87 2.11 -3.35
CA LEU A 165 -14.58 1.26 -2.38
C LEU A 165 -13.83 1.15 -1.04
N TYR A 166 -12.50 1.09 -1.04
CA TYR A 166 -11.73 1.14 0.20
C TYR A 166 -11.95 2.46 0.97
N LEU A 167 -11.89 3.60 0.28
CA LEU A 167 -12.10 4.92 0.90
C LEU A 167 -13.50 5.06 1.50
N LEU A 168 -14.53 4.55 0.82
CA LEU A 168 -15.90 4.50 1.32
C LEU A 168 -16.00 3.66 2.61
N ARG A 169 -15.39 2.46 2.65
CA ARG A 169 -15.36 1.65 3.87
C ARG A 169 -14.61 2.34 5.02
N LEU A 170 -13.51 3.04 4.70
CA LEU A 170 -12.72 3.78 5.68
C LEU A 170 -13.57 4.85 6.39
N VAL A 171 -14.29 5.67 5.63
CA VAL A 171 -15.18 6.66 6.24
C VAL A 171 -16.36 5.99 6.94
N ARG A 172 -17.00 4.95 6.37
CA ARG A 172 -18.13 4.23 7.00
C ARG A 172 -17.81 3.78 8.43
N LYS A 173 -16.63 3.20 8.65
CA LYS A 173 -16.16 2.74 9.97
C LYS A 173 -16.19 3.86 11.02
N ALA A 174 -15.96 5.11 10.63
CA ALA A 174 -15.90 6.25 11.54
C ALA A 174 -17.27 6.84 11.91
N PHE A 175 -18.34 6.48 11.19
CA PHE A 175 -19.67 7.07 11.28
C PHE A 175 -20.78 6.03 11.54
N THR A 176 -20.47 4.90 12.17
CA THR A 176 -21.45 3.81 12.44
C THR A 176 -22.69 4.25 13.23
N ASP A 177 -22.58 5.35 14.00
CA ASP A 177 -23.69 5.92 14.77
C ASP A 177 -24.52 6.96 13.98
N ASN A 178 -24.11 7.33 12.76
CA ASN A 178 -24.80 8.29 11.90
C ASN A 178 -25.47 7.58 10.72
N LYS A 179 -26.75 7.22 10.92
CA LYS A 179 -27.53 6.45 9.97
C LYS A 179 -27.63 7.08 8.57
N GLU A 180 -27.85 8.39 8.49
CA GLU A 180 -27.96 9.11 7.20
C GLU A 180 -26.67 8.99 6.38
N ILE A 181 -25.52 9.13 7.05
CA ILE A 181 -24.22 9.04 6.39
C ILE A 181 -23.89 7.59 6.02
N THR A 182 -24.20 6.61 6.88
CA THR A 182 -23.98 5.21 6.53
C THR A 182 -24.84 4.77 5.35
N GLU A 183 -26.12 5.17 5.29
CA GLU A 183 -27.01 4.88 4.15
C GLU A 183 -26.47 5.52 2.86
N LEU A 184 -26.03 6.79 2.90
CA LEU A 184 -25.39 7.43 1.75
C LEU A 184 -24.16 6.67 1.24
N ILE A 185 -23.28 6.24 2.14
CA ILE A 185 -22.07 5.49 1.76
C ILE A 185 -22.43 4.12 1.17
N GLU A 186 -23.42 3.43 1.73
CA GLU A 186 -23.88 2.12 1.28
C GLU A 186 -24.51 2.20 -0.11
N ASP A 187 -25.44 3.14 -0.32
CA ASP A 187 -26.04 3.40 -1.64
C ASP A 187 -24.98 3.74 -2.70
N THR A 188 -24.01 4.58 -2.33
CA THR A 188 -22.88 4.92 -3.21
C THR A 188 -22.04 3.68 -3.54
N ALA A 189 -21.74 2.85 -2.54
CA ALA A 189 -20.91 1.66 -2.71
C ALA A 189 -21.58 0.60 -3.59
N ASP A 190 -22.89 0.41 -3.44
CA ASP A 190 -23.67 -0.53 -4.23
C ASP A 190 -23.65 -0.16 -5.72
N GLU A 191 -23.87 1.12 -6.06
CA GLU A 191 -23.80 1.59 -7.44
C GLU A 191 -22.41 1.36 -8.07
N ILE A 192 -21.34 1.58 -7.29
CA ILE A 192 -19.96 1.34 -7.73
C ILE A 192 -19.69 -0.14 -7.95
N ILE A 193 -20.16 -1.02 -7.05
CA ILE A 193 -20.00 -2.47 -7.21
C ILE A 193 -20.74 -2.95 -8.45
N GLU A 194 -22.00 -2.54 -8.65
CA GLU A 194 -22.77 -2.88 -9.85
C GLU A 194 -22.02 -2.48 -11.12
N ASN A 195 -21.47 -1.28 -11.17
CA ASN A 195 -20.70 -0.81 -12.33
C ASN A 195 -19.42 -1.64 -12.57
N ILE A 196 -18.71 -2.04 -11.50
CA ILE A 196 -17.57 -2.97 -11.63
C ILE A 196 -18.05 -4.33 -12.17
N MET A 197 -19.16 -4.85 -11.65
CA MET A 197 -19.68 -6.17 -11.98
C MET A 197 -20.21 -6.26 -13.41
N ASP A 198 -20.81 -5.17 -13.91
CA ASP A 198 -21.32 -5.06 -15.29
C ASP A 198 -20.23 -4.77 -16.32
N SER A 199 -19.04 -4.34 -15.88
CA SER A 199 -17.93 -4.07 -16.78
C SER A 199 -17.33 -5.33 -17.42
N PRO A 200 -16.74 -5.24 -18.63
CA PRO A 200 -16.21 -6.40 -19.34
C PRO A 200 -15.10 -7.14 -18.57
N ARG A 201 -15.19 -8.47 -18.55
CA ARG A 201 -14.18 -9.38 -17.98
C ARG A 201 -13.33 -10.10 -19.05
N PRO A 202 -12.08 -10.47 -18.75
CA PRO A 202 -11.34 -10.16 -17.51
C PRO A 202 -11.08 -8.66 -17.39
N TRP A 203 -11.10 -8.14 -16.16
CA TRP A 203 -10.81 -6.73 -15.92
C TRP A 203 -9.37 -6.40 -16.35
N LYS A 204 -9.19 -5.26 -17.01
CA LYS A 204 -7.91 -4.86 -17.60
C LYS A 204 -7.44 -3.52 -17.08
N TRP A 205 -6.14 -3.40 -16.87
CA TRP A 205 -5.44 -2.15 -16.63
C TRP A 205 -4.33 -2.00 -17.68
N HIS A 206 -4.26 -0.85 -18.35
CA HIS A 206 -3.42 -0.64 -19.56
C HIS A 206 -3.50 -1.79 -20.58
N GLY A 207 -4.71 -2.30 -20.83
CA GLY A 207 -4.97 -3.37 -21.80
C GLY A 207 -4.54 -4.78 -21.36
N LYS A 208 -3.97 -4.96 -20.16
CA LYS A 208 -3.52 -6.25 -19.64
C LYS A 208 -4.42 -6.73 -18.51
N ALA A 209 -4.71 -8.03 -18.49
CA ALA A 209 -5.45 -8.70 -17.42
C ALA A 209 -4.48 -9.06 -16.28
N TYR A 210 -4.32 -8.14 -15.33
CA TYR A 210 -3.52 -8.41 -14.12
C TYR A 210 -4.33 -9.27 -13.14
N VAL A 211 -3.63 -10.12 -12.39
CA VAL A 211 -4.26 -10.99 -11.39
C VAL A 211 -4.07 -10.50 -9.96
N GLY A 212 -2.98 -9.75 -9.68
CA GLY A 212 -2.57 -9.40 -8.31
C GLY A 212 -3.41 -8.35 -7.60
N ALA A 213 -3.04 -8.06 -6.35
CA ALA A 213 -3.79 -7.20 -5.44
C ALA A 213 -3.92 -5.73 -5.85
N VAL A 214 -2.91 -5.16 -6.53
CA VAL A 214 -2.89 -3.72 -6.86
C VAL A 214 -3.70 -3.43 -8.12
N HIS A 215 -3.30 -4.01 -9.25
CA HIS A 215 -3.86 -3.69 -10.57
C HIS A 215 -4.81 -4.76 -11.13
N GLY A 216 -5.10 -5.82 -10.36
CA GLY A 216 -5.67 -7.05 -10.88
C GLY A 216 -6.91 -7.57 -10.16
N ALA A 217 -7.36 -8.73 -10.61
CA ALA A 217 -8.61 -9.34 -10.16
C ALA A 217 -8.66 -9.63 -8.65
N ILE A 218 -7.57 -10.07 -8.01
CA ILE A 218 -7.54 -10.25 -6.54
C ILE A 218 -7.88 -8.95 -5.83
N GLY A 219 -7.30 -7.83 -6.28
CA GLY A 219 -7.61 -6.49 -5.78
C GLY A 219 -9.09 -6.18 -5.87
N ILE A 220 -9.61 -6.26 -7.09
CA ILE A 220 -11.00 -5.89 -7.38
C ILE A 220 -11.97 -6.74 -6.57
N ILE A 221 -11.81 -8.08 -6.59
CA ILE A 221 -12.68 -9.02 -5.87
C ILE A 221 -12.64 -8.77 -4.36
N THR A 222 -11.44 -8.59 -3.79
CA THR A 222 -11.28 -8.34 -2.35
C THR A 222 -12.06 -7.10 -1.94
N GLN A 223 -11.93 -6.01 -2.71
CA GLN A 223 -12.60 -4.76 -2.40
C GLN A 223 -14.13 -4.84 -2.54
N ILE A 224 -14.65 -5.62 -3.48
CA ILE A 224 -16.09 -5.89 -3.59
C ILE A 224 -16.58 -6.66 -2.35
N ILE A 225 -15.93 -7.79 -2.02
CA ILE A 225 -16.40 -8.69 -0.95
C ILE A 225 -16.30 -8.03 0.43
N LEU A 226 -15.26 -7.23 0.70
CA LEU A 226 -15.14 -6.50 1.96
C LEU A 226 -16.17 -5.36 2.08
N THR A 227 -16.67 -4.84 0.96
CA THR A 227 -17.72 -3.83 0.95
C THR A 227 -19.10 -4.45 1.12
N ASP A 228 -19.42 -5.45 0.30
CA ASP A 228 -20.64 -6.24 0.36
C ASP A 228 -20.36 -7.74 0.18
N PRO A 229 -20.39 -8.52 1.29
CA PRO A 229 -20.17 -9.96 1.26
C PRO A 229 -21.22 -10.75 0.44
N ALA A 230 -22.38 -10.17 0.10
CA ALA A 230 -23.40 -10.84 -0.70
C ALA A 230 -22.93 -11.20 -2.11
N TRP A 231 -21.87 -10.55 -2.61
CA TRP A 231 -21.24 -10.86 -3.90
C TRP A 231 -20.30 -12.06 -3.86
N ALA A 232 -19.91 -12.56 -2.68
CA ALA A 232 -18.95 -13.65 -2.56
C ALA A 232 -19.33 -14.91 -3.37
N PRO A 233 -20.59 -15.41 -3.34
CA PRO A 233 -20.96 -16.60 -4.13
C PRO A 233 -20.76 -16.45 -5.64
N LYS A 234 -20.77 -15.22 -6.17
CA LYS A 234 -20.55 -14.94 -7.61
C LYS A 234 -19.06 -14.85 -7.97
N LEU A 235 -18.18 -14.67 -6.99
CA LEU A 235 -16.74 -14.43 -7.20
C LEU A 235 -15.85 -15.56 -6.63
N ASP A 236 -16.41 -16.46 -5.83
CA ASP A 236 -15.68 -17.51 -5.10
C ASP A 236 -14.82 -18.39 -6.02
N ALA A 237 -15.38 -18.88 -7.12
CA ALA A 237 -14.65 -19.73 -8.06
C ALA A 237 -13.48 -18.99 -8.75
N GLU A 238 -13.68 -17.70 -9.08
CA GLU A 238 -12.65 -16.86 -9.69
C GLU A 238 -11.52 -16.61 -8.69
N LEU A 239 -11.85 -16.25 -7.45
CA LEU A 239 -10.88 -16.01 -6.39
C LEU A 239 -10.10 -17.29 -6.04
N GLY A 240 -10.78 -18.42 -5.88
CA GLY A 240 -10.14 -19.71 -5.57
C GLY A 240 -9.12 -20.14 -6.63
N ALA A 241 -9.42 -19.90 -7.91
CA ALA A 241 -8.48 -20.17 -9.00
C ALA A 241 -7.22 -19.29 -8.91
N LEU A 242 -7.38 -18.01 -8.58
CA LEU A 242 -6.26 -17.06 -8.45
C LEU A 242 -5.36 -17.39 -7.26
N LEU A 243 -5.95 -17.76 -6.11
CA LEU A 243 -5.20 -18.09 -4.89
C LEU A 243 -4.43 -19.42 -5.02
N SER A 244 -4.82 -20.31 -5.93
CA SER A 244 -4.07 -21.55 -6.19
C SER A 244 -2.65 -21.34 -6.74
N LEU A 245 -2.29 -20.11 -7.12
CA LEU A 245 -0.98 -19.73 -7.66
C LEU A 245 0.01 -19.23 -6.59
N GLU A 246 -0.37 -19.27 -5.32
CA GLU A 246 0.44 -18.76 -4.22
C GLU A 246 1.73 -19.57 -4.00
N CYS A 247 2.86 -18.88 -3.84
CA CYS A 247 4.17 -19.47 -3.56
C CYS A 247 5.00 -18.59 -2.60
N ILE A 248 4.31 -17.92 -1.68
CA ILE A 248 4.91 -16.89 -0.82
C ILE A 248 5.99 -17.51 0.07
N TRP A 249 5.77 -18.70 0.62
CA TRP A 249 6.76 -19.36 1.47
C TRP A 249 8.08 -19.64 0.72
N GLU A 250 8.02 -20.15 -0.51
CA GLU A 250 9.20 -20.55 -1.27
C GLU A 250 9.92 -19.35 -1.91
N ARG A 251 9.18 -18.29 -2.27
CA ARG A 251 9.66 -17.23 -3.18
C ARG A 251 9.41 -15.80 -2.70
N GLY A 252 8.84 -15.62 -1.50
CA GLY A 252 8.44 -14.32 -0.98
C GLY A 252 9.53 -13.52 -0.25
N LEU A 253 10.72 -14.09 -0.04
CA LEU A 253 11.89 -13.35 0.44
C LEU A 253 12.52 -12.56 -0.71
N LEU A 254 11.91 -11.45 -1.11
CA LEU A 254 12.31 -10.63 -2.25
C LEU A 254 13.61 -9.85 -1.99
N THR A 255 14.39 -9.60 -3.05
CA THR A 255 15.59 -8.74 -3.01
C THR A 255 15.27 -7.24 -3.04
N LYS A 256 14.01 -6.90 -3.32
CA LYS A 256 13.53 -5.53 -3.19
C LYS A 256 13.47 -5.13 -1.72
N GLU A 257 13.75 -3.85 -1.48
CA GLU A 257 13.61 -3.26 -0.16
C GLU A 257 12.27 -3.64 0.48
N PRO A 258 12.27 -4.18 1.72
CA PRO A 258 11.06 -4.67 2.35
C PRO A 258 9.98 -3.59 2.47
N CYS A 259 8.82 -3.83 1.86
CA CYS A 259 7.67 -2.94 1.85
C CYS A 259 6.37 -3.75 1.71
N LEU A 260 5.20 -3.10 1.82
CA LEU A 260 3.90 -3.78 1.78
C LEU A 260 3.48 -4.21 0.37
N CYS A 261 3.79 -3.43 -0.67
CA CYS A 261 3.25 -3.72 -2.00
C CYS A 261 3.91 -4.93 -2.66
N HIS A 262 5.24 -4.93 -2.73
CA HIS A 262 6.02 -5.90 -3.50
C HIS A 262 7.38 -6.14 -2.86
N GLY A 263 7.35 -6.31 -1.53
CA GLY A 263 8.51 -6.60 -0.70
C GLY A 263 8.20 -7.66 0.35
N ILE A 264 9.21 -8.02 1.14
CA ILE A 264 9.11 -9.07 2.16
C ILE A 264 8.02 -8.77 3.19
N THR A 265 7.84 -7.50 3.56
CA THR A 265 6.89 -7.07 4.59
C THR A 265 5.45 -7.43 4.23
N GLY A 266 5.00 -7.13 3.00
CA GLY A 266 3.66 -7.50 2.54
C GLY A 266 3.46 -9.00 2.45
N ASN A 267 4.47 -9.71 1.93
CA ASN A 267 4.48 -11.17 1.86
C ASN A 267 4.39 -11.81 3.24
N ALA A 268 5.03 -11.23 4.25
CA ALA A 268 4.98 -11.73 5.62
C ALA A 268 3.53 -11.76 6.14
N LEU A 269 2.73 -10.73 5.86
CA LEU A 269 1.34 -10.63 6.32
C LEU A 269 0.41 -11.69 5.70
N ALA A 270 0.82 -12.36 4.63
CA ALA A 270 0.09 -13.52 4.09
C ALA A 270 0.44 -14.85 4.78
N LEU A 271 1.47 -14.88 5.65
CA LEU A 271 1.98 -16.10 6.28
C LEU A 271 1.53 -16.25 7.74
N ASP A 272 1.57 -17.49 8.25
CA ASP A 272 1.16 -17.83 9.61
C ASP A 272 2.27 -18.20 10.59
N GLY A 273 2.02 -17.92 11.88
CA GLY A 273 2.89 -18.21 13.02
C GLY A 273 4.38 -17.95 12.75
N LYS A 274 5.18 -19.01 12.83
CA LYS A 274 6.64 -18.93 12.68
C LYS A 274 7.10 -18.50 11.28
N GLN A 275 6.28 -18.70 10.25
CA GLN A 275 6.64 -18.28 8.89
C GLN A 275 6.59 -16.76 8.77
N PHE A 276 5.55 -16.14 9.35
CA PHE A 276 5.44 -14.69 9.50
C PHE A 276 6.61 -14.11 10.30
N GLU A 277 6.87 -14.65 11.51
CA GLU A 277 7.97 -14.20 12.36
C GLU A 277 9.32 -14.26 11.63
N HIS A 278 9.55 -15.34 10.86
CA HIS A 278 10.76 -15.53 10.09
C HIS A 278 10.92 -14.50 8.98
N PHE A 279 9.88 -14.26 8.17
CA PHE A 279 9.92 -13.25 7.11
C PHE A 279 10.17 -11.85 7.68
N MET A 280 9.52 -11.52 8.80
CA MET A 280 9.71 -10.24 9.48
C MET A 280 11.17 -10.02 9.92
N THR A 281 11.98 -11.06 10.14
CA THR A 281 13.40 -10.86 10.49
C THR A 281 14.20 -10.15 9.39
N TYR A 282 13.82 -10.31 8.12
CA TYR A 282 14.46 -9.67 6.97
C TYR A 282 14.03 -8.21 6.75
N THR A 283 13.01 -7.73 7.49
CA THR A 283 12.49 -6.37 7.36
C THR A 283 13.13 -5.39 8.36
N THR A 284 14.09 -5.87 9.16
CA THR A 284 14.81 -5.01 10.12
C THR A 284 15.79 -4.08 9.41
N GLY A 285 16.03 -2.90 10.00
CA GLY A 285 17.01 -1.96 9.47
C GLY A 285 18.44 -2.52 9.41
N HIS A 286 18.77 -3.52 10.24
CA HIS A 286 20.06 -4.22 10.18
C HIS A 286 20.16 -5.10 8.92
N GLU A 287 19.17 -5.95 8.67
CA GLU A 287 19.16 -6.83 7.50
C GLU A 287 19.11 -6.01 6.20
N ILE A 288 18.32 -4.94 6.15
CA ILE A 288 18.27 -4.04 4.98
C ILE A 288 19.66 -3.46 4.67
N LYS A 289 20.37 -2.98 5.70
CA LYS A 289 21.75 -2.47 5.54
C LYS A 289 22.73 -3.57 5.12
N SER A 290 22.56 -4.80 5.63
CA SER A 290 23.39 -5.94 5.21
C SER A 290 23.16 -6.29 3.75
N MET A 291 21.90 -6.45 3.32
CA MET A 291 21.54 -6.72 1.92
C MET A 291 22.07 -5.64 0.97
N ALA A 292 21.99 -4.36 1.36
CA ALA A 292 22.55 -3.26 0.59
C ALA A 292 24.07 -3.35 0.45
N LYS A 293 24.77 -3.66 1.55
CA LYS A 293 26.24 -3.82 1.57
C LYS A 293 26.68 -4.97 0.68
N ASP A 294 25.89 -6.05 0.62
CA ASP A 294 26.16 -7.23 -0.19
C ASP A 294 25.74 -7.05 -1.66
N GLY A 295 25.22 -5.89 -2.06
CA GLY A 295 24.77 -5.60 -3.41
C GLY A 295 23.50 -6.36 -3.82
N MET A 296 22.74 -6.84 -2.85
CA MET A 296 21.56 -7.69 -3.03
C MET A 296 20.23 -6.96 -2.82
N LEU A 297 20.27 -5.65 -2.55
CA LEU A 297 19.09 -4.82 -2.30
C LEU A 297 18.75 -3.97 -3.53
N GLU A 298 17.56 -4.17 -4.10
CA GLU A 298 16.93 -3.16 -4.97
C GLU A 298 16.23 -2.12 -4.09
N LYS A 299 16.69 -0.87 -4.15
CA LYS A 299 16.17 0.22 -3.32
C LYS A 299 14.73 0.56 -3.67
N SER A 300 13.96 1.01 -2.68
CA SER A 300 12.64 1.56 -2.93
C SER A 300 12.70 2.90 -3.66
N ASP A 301 11.74 3.14 -4.55
CA ASP A 301 11.53 4.44 -5.19
C ASP A 301 10.90 5.46 -4.23
N ASP A 302 10.16 4.98 -3.22
CA ASP A 302 9.57 5.80 -2.16
C ASP A 302 9.79 5.12 -0.80
N PRO A 303 10.94 5.40 -0.15
CA PRO A 303 11.37 4.68 1.04
C PRO A 303 10.66 5.12 2.33
N SER A 304 9.86 6.19 2.31
CA SER A 304 9.06 6.64 3.45
C SER A 304 7.63 6.10 3.41
N ALA A 305 7.07 5.92 2.21
CA ALA A 305 5.67 5.57 1.96
C ALA A 305 5.12 4.35 2.69
N LEU A 306 3.81 4.34 2.90
CA LEU A 306 3.08 3.20 3.46
C LEU A 306 3.26 1.93 2.62
N TRP A 307 3.14 2.02 1.29
CA TRP A 307 3.16 0.81 0.46
C TRP A 307 4.55 0.42 -0.03
N CYS A 308 5.49 1.36 -0.06
CA CYS A 308 6.81 1.18 -0.66
C CYS A 308 7.96 1.28 0.34
N GLY A 309 7.72 1.64 1.61
CA GLY A 309 8.79 2.07 2.49
C GLY A 309 8.61 1.76 3.98
N GLU A 310 9.25 2.59 4.78
CA GLU A 310 9.38 2.46 6.24
C GLU A 310 8.03 2.53 6.95
N ALA A 311 7.09 3.35 6.49
CA ALA A 311 5.76 3.41 7.10
C ALA A 311 5.02 2.07 7.04
N GLY A 312 5.12 1.36 5.91
CA GLY A 312 4.57 0.02 5.77
C GLY A 312 5.22 -1.03 6.67
N ARG A 313 6.54 -0.92 6.84
CA ARG A 313 7.29 -1.78 7.78
C ARG A 313 6.84 -1.54 9.21
N ALA A 314 6.66 -0.28 9.62
CA ALA A 314 6.15 0.07 10.94
C ALA A 314 4.78 -0.56 11.19
N TRP A 315 3.85 -0.48 10.23
CA TRP A 315 2.55 -1.14 10.36
C TRP A 315 2.67 -2.65 10.60
N ALA A 316 3.46 -3.37 9.79
CA ALA A 316 3.63 -4.81 9.96
C ALA A 316 4.28 -5.19 11.30
N TRP A 317 5.19 -4.36 11.82
CA TRP A 317 5.72 -4.54 13.17
C TRP A 317 4.68 -4.28 14.25
N ALA A 318 3.77 -3.33 14.08
CA ALA A 318 2.66 -3.12 14.99
C ALA A 318 1.67 -4.30 14.97
N VAL A 319 1.40 -4.89 13.80
CA VAL A 319 0.62 -6.14 13.66
C VAL A 319 1.27 -7.26 14.47
N ALA A 320 2.59 -7.44 14.36
CA ALA A 320 3.33 -8.43 15.14
C ALA A 320 3.34 -8.15 16.64
N ASP A 321 3.48 -6.87 17.05
CA ASP A 321 3.59 -6.48 18.47
C ASP A 321 2.27 -6.66 19.23
N LYS A 322 1.16 -6.36 18.57
CA LYS A 322 -0.19 -6.43 19.17
C LYS A 322 -0.92 -7.74 18.87
N ASP A 323 -0.27 -8.67 18.15
CA ASP A 323 -0.88 -9.92 17.67
C ASP A 323 -2.21 -9.67 16.94
N LEU A 324 -2.21 -8.69 16.02
CA LEU A 324 -3.39 -8.31 15.25
C LEU A 324 -3.66 -9.29 14.10
N ASP A 325 -4.90 -9.29 13.61
CA ASP A 325 -5.22 -9.84 12.29
C ASP A 325 -4.24 -9.28 11.25
N LYS A 326 -3.72 -10.15 10.39
CA LYS A 326 -2.66 -9.81 9.42
C LYS A 326 -3.21 -9.08 8.21
N ARG A 327 -3.64 -7.86 8.46
CA ARG A 327 -4.25 -6.97 7.48
C ARG A 327 -3.23 -5.93 7.01
N LEU A 328 -3.33 -5.59 5.74
CA LEU A 328 -2.59 -4.52 5.09
C LEU A 328 -3.36 -3.21 5.30
N LEU A 329 -2.74 -2.26 6.00
CA LEU A 329 -3.29 -0.91 6.18
C LEU A 329 -3.48 -0.23 4.82
N GLY A 330 -4.68 0.28 4.54
CA GLY A 330 -5.00 0.88 3.24
C GLY A 330 -5.70 -0.08 2.27
N TYR A 331 -5.97 -1.33 2.68
CA TYR A 331 -6.46 -2.37 1.78
C TYR A 331 -7.54 -3.27 2.38
N ASN A 332 -7.24 -4.01 3.45
CA ASN A 332 -8.17 -4.96 4.08
C ASN A 332 -8.22 -4.84 5.62
N ASP A 333 -7.73 -3.74 6.17
CA ASP A 333 -7.68 -3.42 7.60
C ASP A 333 -9.03 -3.04 8.24
N ILE A 334 -10.11 -3.03 7.46
CA ILE A 334 -11.44 -2.55 7.86
C ILE A 334 -12.49 -3.62 7.65
#